data_AF-A0A948FQ50-F1
#
_entry.id   AF-A0A948FQ50-F1
#
_cell.length_a   1.000
_cell.length_b   1.000
_cell.length_c   1.000
_cell.angle_alpha   90.00
_cell.angle_beta   90.00
_cell.angle_gamma   90.00
#
_symmetry.space_group_name_H-M   'P 1'
#
loop_
_entity.id
_entity.type
_entity.pdbx_description
1 polymer ?
#
loop_
_entity_poly.entity_id
_entity_poly.type
_entity_poly.pdbx_seq_one_letter_code
_entity_poly.pdbx_strand_id
1 'polypeptide(L)' 'MEVILQTRKASATLLQRKLNVGFARAARIMDILEDRGYIGPQDGAKARDIFM' A
#
# COMPACT_ATOMS: atom_id res chain seq x y z
N MET A 1 -1.26 4.06 9.83
CA MET A 1 -1.81 4.75 8.62
C MET A 1 -0.83 5.78 8.03
N GLU A 2 0.17 6.26 8.77
CA GLU A 2 1.00 7.40 8.34
C GLU A 2 1.97 7.10 7.18
N VAL A 3 2.42 5.85 7.02
CA VAL A 3 3.42 5.47 6.02
C VAL A 3 2.97 5.70 4.58
N ILE A 4 1.71 5.45 4.27
CA ILE A 4 1.19 5.50 2.89
C ILE A 4 0.77 6.93 2.54
N LEU A 5 0.17 7.63 3.51
CA LEU A 5 -0.17 9.04 3.42
C LEU A 5 1.07 9.91 3.19
N GLN A 6 2.18 9.64 3.90
CA GLN A 6 3.40 10.44 3.75
C GLN A 6 4.11 10.25 2.43
N THR A 7 3.98 9.09 1.79
CA THR A 7 4.79 8.77 0.62
C THR A 7 4.04 8.96 -0.70
N ARG A 8 2.73 9.29 -0.65
CA ARG A 8 1.80 9.37 -1.79
C ARG A 8 1.92 8.19 -2.77
N LYS A 9 2.44 7.07 -2.27
CA LYS A 9 2.79 5.86 -3.03
C LYS A 9 2.41 4.68 -2.16
N ALA A 10 1.38 3.97 -2.59
CA ALA A 10 0.99 2.71 -2.00
C ALA A 10 1.65 1.58 -2.79
N SER A 11 2.72 0.98 -2.26
CA SER A 11 3.30 -0.24 -2.81
C SER A 11 3.77 -1.19 -1.71
N ALA A 12 3.66 -2.49 -1.97
CA ALA A 12 4.06 -3.53 -1.02
C ALA A 12 5.57 -3.46 -0.70
N THR A 13 6.43 -3.16 -1.67
CA THR A 13 7.88 -3.00 -1.44
C THR A 13 8.21 -1.79 -0.58
N LEU A 14 7.43 -0.71 -0.67
CA LEU A 14 7.61 0.46 0.19
C LEU A 14 7.26 0.14 1.64
N LEU A 15 6.14 -0.55 1.85
CA LEU A 15 5.71 -1.02 3.16
C LEU A 15 6.69 -2.04 3.74
N GLN A 16 7.21 -2.95 2.92
CA GLN A 16 8.22 -3.93 3.30
C GLN A 16 9.43 -3.23 3.93
N ARG A 17 9.97 -2.20 3.27
CA ARG A 17 11.15 -1.45 3.74
C ARG A 17 10.85 -0.55 4.93
N LYS A 18 9.72 0.16 4.93
CA LYS A 18 9.40 1.14 5.99
C LYS A 18 8.91 0.49 7.29
N LEU A 19 8.23 -0.66 7.19
CA LEU A 19 7.74 -1.42 8.35
C LEU A 19 8.68 -2.57 8.74
N ASN A 20 9.74 -2.81 7.97
CA ASN A 20 10.69 -3.89 8.15
C ASN A 20 10.00 -5.28 8.28
N VAL A 21 9.01 -5.51 7.41
CA VAL A 21 8.22 -6.75 7.36
C VAL A 21 8.51 -7.53 6.10
N GLY A 22 8.23 -8.84 6.08
CA GLY A 22 8.31 -9.63 4.85
C GLY A 22 7.29 -9.21 3.79
N PHE A 23 7.58 -9.50 2.52
CA PHE A 23 6.76 -9.11 1.37
C PHE A 23 5.29 -9.55 1.50
N ALA A 24 5.04 -10.79 1.92
CA ALA A 24 3.68 -11.31 2.09
C ALA A 24 2.86 -10.50 3.12
N ARG A 25 3.50 -10.01 4.18
CA ARG A 25 2.84 -9.17 5.19
C ARG A 25 2.55 -7.77 4.64
N ALA A 26 3.47 -7.23 3.85
CA ALA A 26 3.29 -5.94 3.20
C ALA A 26 2.18 -5.96 2.13
N ALA A 27 2.09 -7.04 1.33
CA ALA A 27 0.99 -7.25 0.39
C ALA A 27 -0.35 -7.31 1.11
N ARG A 28 -0.44 -8.07 2.22
CA ARG A 28 -1.67 -8.15 3.01
C ARG A 28 -2.12 -6.81 3.59
N ILE A 29 -1.17 -5.95 3.96
CA ILE A 29 -1.48 -4.59 4.42
C ILE A 29 -2.09 -3.77 3.27
N MET A 30 -1.58 -3.91 2.05
CA MET A 30 -2.17 -3.27 0.86
C MET A 30 -3.60 -3.76 0.62
N ASP A 31 -3.84 -5.06 0.69
CA ASP A 31 -5.17 -5.63 0.49
C ASP A 31 -6.17 -5.10 1.53
N ILE A 32 -5.77 -5.00 2.80
CA ILE A 32 -6.61 -4.43 3.87
C ILE A 32 -6.93 -2.95 3.61
N LEU A 33 -6.01 -2.21 3.00
CA LEU A 33 -6.23 -0.80 2.69
C LEU A 33 -7.11 -0.61 1.46
N GLU A 34 -7.03 -1.51 0.49
CA GLU A 34 -7.93 -1.56 -0.66
C GLU A 34 -9.35 -1.89 -0.20
N ASP A 35 -9.50 -2.93 0.64
CA ASP A 35 -10.79 -3.35 1.21
C ASP A 35 -11.45 -2.24 2.05
N ARG A 36 -10.65 -1.43 2.73
CA ARG A 36 -11.12 -0.25 3.48
C ARG A 36 -11.35 0.99 2.62
N GLY A 37 -11.08 0.94 1.32
CA GLY A 37 -11.27 2.05 0.39
C GLY A 37 -10.24 3.17 0.48
N TYR A 38 -9.10 2.96 1.15
CA TYR A 38 -8.02 3.96 1.24
C TYR A 38 -7.15 4.01 -0.03
N ILE A 39 -7.06 2.89 -0.74
CA ILE A 39 -6.30 2.79 -1.98
C ILE A 39 -7.15 2.10 -3.04
N GLY A 40 -6.96 2.49 -4.29
CA GLY A 40 -7.64 1.90 -5.42
C GLY A 40 -7.13 0.53 -5.82
N PRO A 41 -7.88 -0.15 -6.71
CA PRO A 41 -7.47 -1.44 -7.24
C PRO A 41 -6.12 -1.33 -7.94
N GLN A 42 -5.40 -2.45 -7.96
CA GLN A 42 -4.10 -2.51 -8.61
C GLN A 42 -4.24 -2.50 -10.13
N ASP A 43 -3.94 -1.37 -10.77
CA ASP A 43 -3.87 -1.27 -12.23
C ASP A 43 -2.43 -1.54 -12.74
N GLY A 44 -2.11 -2.83 -12.89
CA GLY A 44 -0.85 -3.29 -13.47
C GLY A 44 0.40 -2.79 -12.74
N ALA A 45 1.31 -2.14 -13.49
CA ALA A 45 2.56 -1.60 -12.96
C ALA A 45 2.44 -0.17 -12.39
N LYS A 46 1.25 0.44 -12.45
CA LYS A 46 1.05 1.80 -11.96
C LYS A 46 0.90 1.81 -10.44
N ALA A 47 1.29 2.94 -9.85
CA ALA A 47 1.01 3.20 -8.44
C ALA A 47 -0.51 3.25 -8.24
N ARG A 48 -1.00 2.60 -7.18
CA ARG A 48 -2.43 2.64 -6.84
C ARG A 48 -2.83 4.06 -6.47
N ASP A 49 -4.00 4.48 -6.95
CA ASP A 49 -4.60 5.75 -6.56
C ASP A 49 -4.90 5.73 -5.05
N ILE A 50 -4.61 6.82 -4.34
CA ILE A 50 -4.92 6.96 -2.91
C ILE A 50 -6.20 7.79 -2.84
N PHE A 51 -7.28 7.15 -2.40
CA PHE A 51 -8.57 7.79 -2.19
C PHE A 51 -8.64 8.17 -0.71
N MET A 52 -8.40 9.45 -0.41
CA MET A 52 -8.67 10.02 0.91
C MET A 52 -9.81 11.03 0.78
#